data_AF-A0A933H9Q8-F1
#
_entry.id   AF-A0A933H9Q8-F1
#
_cell.length_a   1.000
_cell.length_b   1.000
_cell.length_c   1.000
_cell.angle_alpha   90.00
_cell.angle_beta   90.00
_cell.angle_gamma   90.00
#
_symmetry.space_group_name_H-M   'P 1'
#
loop_
_entity.id
_entity.type
_entity.pdbx_description
1 polymer ?
#
loop_
_entity_poly.entity_id
_entity_poly.type
_entity_poly.pdbx_seq_one_letter_code
_entity_poly.pdbx_strand_id
1 'polypeptide(L)' 'MKEGKWLAPRYTEKAVFEKDYPSIEFSGIELKCPGCKNLMQLNRKSLLKKTAGWCRHCNRAVTL' A
#
# COMPACT_ATOMS: atom_id res chain seq x y z
N MET A 1 -11.71 -10.83 5.24
CA MET A 1 -10.66 -10.00 4.61
C MET A 1 -10.08 -9.07 5.68
N LYS A 2 -8.76 -8.99 5.82
CA LYS A 2 -8.11 -8.14 6.83
C LYS A 2 -8.22 -6.66 6.45
N GLU A 3 -8.34 -5.79 7.45
CA GLU A 3 -8.23 -4.34 7.26
C GLU A 3 -6.75 -3.96 7.34
N GLY A 4 -6.28 -3.13 6.41
CA GLY A 4 -4.92 -2.62 6.43
C GLY A 4 -4.76 -1.44 7.37
N LYS A 5 -3.52 -1.00 7.56
CA LYS A 5 -3.15 0.19 8.34
C LYS A 5 -2.56 1.24 7.43
N TRP A 6 -2.72 2.51 7.78
CA TRP A 6 -2.04 3.58 7.07
C TRP A 6 -0.53 3.42 7.20
N LEU A 7 0.18 3.48 6.08
CA LEU A 7 1.62 3.47 6.08
C LEU A 7 2.13 4.80 6.67
N ALA A 8 3.09 4.71 7.60
CA ALA A 8 3.74 5.84 8.25
C ALA A 8 5.24 5.82 7.92
N PRO A 9 5.87 6.97 7.58
CA PRO A 9 5.27 8.29 7.43
C PRO A 9 4.29 8.39 6.24
N ARG A 10 3.42 9.40 6.26
CA ARG A 10 2.48 9.63 5.16
C ARG A 10 3.25 10.13 3.93
N TYR A 11 3.15 9.37 2.86
CA TYR A 11 3.60 9.81 1.54
C TYR A 11 2.71 10.92 1.00
N THR A 12 3.33 11.98 0.46
CA THR A 12 2.66 13.11 -0.18
C THR A 12 2.04 12.71 -1.51
N GLU A 13 2.71 11.82 -2.25
CA GLU A 13 2.31 11.41 -3.60
C GLU A 13 2.71 9.96 -3.89
N LYS A 14 2.03 9.38 -4.87
CA LYS A 14 2.26 8.00 -5.32
C LYS A 14 3.68 7.79 -5.85
N ALA A 15 4.26 8.78 -6.53
CA ALA A 15 5.59 8.63 -7.13
C ALA A 15 6.69 8.46 -6.07
N VAL A 16 6.62 9.18 -4.95
CA VAL A 16 7.56 9.00 -3.83
C VAL A 16 7.38 7.62 -3.20
N PHE A 17 6.13 7.18 -3.02
CA PHE A 17 5.85 5.83 -2.54
C PHE A 17 6.42 4.74 -3.48
N GLU A 18 6.30 4.92 -4.80
CA GLU A 18 6.81 3.96 -5.79
C GLU A 18 8.34 3.95 -5.87
N LYS A 19 9.03 5.01 -5.46
CA LYS A 19 10.50 5.01 -5.30
C LYS A 19 10.93 4.17 -4.10
N ASP A 20 10.21 4.26 -2.98
CA ASP A 20 10.51 3.50 -1.76
C ASP A 20 10.06 2.03 -1.85
N TYR A 21 9.02 1.76 -2.65
CA TYR A 21 8.49 0.43 -2.95
C TYR A 21 8.59 0.12 -4.45
N PRO A 22 9.81 -0.03 -4.98
CA PRO A 22 10.04 -0.16 -6.42
C PRO A 22 9.54 -1.50 -6.97
N SER A 23 9.58 -2.56 -6.17
CA SER A 23 9.26 -3.91 -6.62
C SER A 23 7.75 -4.16 -6.61
N ILE A 24 7.26 -4.83 -7.65
CA ILE A 24 5.88 -5.30 -7.75
C ILE A 24 5.84 -6.79 -7.42
N GLU A 25 4.95 -7.19 -6.53
CA GLU A 25 4.71 -8.56 -6.11
C GLU A 25 3.32 -8.98 -6.60
N PHE A 26 3.26 -9.89 -7.58
CA PHE A 26 2.01 -10.32 -8.22
C PHE A 26 1.14 -11.20 -7.31
N SER A 27 1.73 -11.86 -6.32
CA SER A 27 1.03 -12.57 -5.25
C SER A 27 0.64 -11.66 -4.08
N GLY A 28 0.31 -10.40 -4.37
CA GLY A 28 0.01 -9.37 -3.39
C GLY A 28 -1.18 -9.73 -2.50
N ILE A 29 -1.12 -9.31 -1.23
CA ILE A 29 -2.17 -9.60 -0.24
C ILE A 29 -3.35 -8.64 -0.45
N GLU A 30 -4.56 -9.17 -0.53
CA GLU A 30 -5.79 -8.36 -0.56
C GLU A 30 -6.24 -7.93 0.83
N LEU A 31 -6.46 -6.63 1.00
CA LEU A 31 -6.99 -6.04 2.22
C LEU A 31 -7.97 -4.90 1.94
N LYS A 32 -8.73 -4.52 2.96
CA LYS A 32 -9.60 -3.34 2.90
C LYS A 32 -8.82 -2.08 3.31
N CYS A 33 -9.02 -1.00 2.57
CA CYS A 33 -8.54 0.33 2.94
C CYS A 33 -9.12 0.73 4.31
N PRO A 34 -8.31 1.19 5.27
CA PRO A 34 -8.83 1.73 6.54
C PRO A 34 -9.67 3.00 6.36
N GLY A 35 -9.54 3.72 5.24
CA GLY A 35 -10.34 4.91 4.92
C GLY A 35 -11.64 4.60 4.18
N CYS A 36 -11.52 4.22 2.91
CA CYS A 36 -12.68 4.01 2.03
C CYS A 36 -13.28 2.60 2.08
N LYS A 37 -12.71 1.67 2.85
CA LYS A 37 -13.11 0.25 2.95
C LYS A 37 -13.09 -0.54 1.63
N ASN A 38 -12.64 0.07 0.53
CA ASN A 38 -12.45 -0.63 -0.75
C ASN A 38 -11.36 -1.68 -0.63
N LEU A 39 -11.56 -2.77 -1.38
CA LEU A 39 -10.57 -3.81 -1.60
C LEU A 39 -9.39 -3.24 -2.38
N MET A 40 -8.18 -3.51 -1.90
CA MET A 40 -6.94 -3.19 -2.57
C MET A 40 -5.92 -4.31 -2.36
N GLN A 41 -4.98 -4.39 -3.30
CA GLN A 41 -3.86 -5.31 -3.22
C GLN A 41 -2.61 -4.59 -2.69
N LEU A 42 -1.96 -5.19 -1.70
CA LEU A 42 -0.59 -4.87 -1.32
C LEU A 42 0.35 -5.57 -2.29
N ASN A 43 0.58 -4.94 -3.44
CA ASN A 43 1.40 -5.48 -4.52
C ASN A 43 2.75 -4.78 -4.63
N ARG A 44 3.13 -3.92 -3.68
CA ARG A 44 4.39 -3.17 -3.71
C ARG A 44 5.29 -3.60 -2.57
N LYS A 45 6.57 -3.81 -2.85
CA LYS A 45 7.57 -4.23 -1.87
C LYS A 45 8.75 -3.28 -1.85
N SER A 46 9.16 -2.91 -0.65
CA SER A 46 10.38 -2.12 -0.41
C SER A 46 11.61 -3.01 -0.42
N LEU A 47 12.79 -2.38 -0.52
CA LEU A 47 14.09 -3.06 -0.39
C LEU A 47 14.26 -3.77 0.96
N LEU A 48 13.55 -3.30 1.99
CA LEU A 48 13.49 -3.91 3.32
C LEU A 48 12.47 -5.06 3.43
N LYS A 49 11.98 -5.58 2.29
CA LYS A 49 10.96 -6.63 2.19
C LYS A 49 9.62 -6.30 2.87
N LYS A 50 9.36 -5.03 3.20
CA LYS A 50 8.03 -4.58 3.67
C LYS A 50 7.08 -4.48 2.48
N THR A 51 5.86 -4.97 2.65
CA THR A 51 4.81 -4.92 1.62
C THR A 51 3.82 -3.81 1.92
N ALA A 52 3.47 -3.04 0.90
CA ALA A 52 2.50 -1.96 0.96
C ALA A 52 1.70 -1.89 -0.34
N GLY A 53 0.70 -1.02 -0.38
CA GLY A 53 -0.15 -0.78 -1.52
C GLY A 53 -0.65 0.65 -1.51
N TRP A 54 -1.02 1.18 -2.68
CA TRP A 54 -1.54 2.52 -2.81
C TRP A 54 -3.05 2.50 -3.00
N CYS A 55 -3.79 3.13 -2.07
CA CYS A 55 -5.21 3.35 -2.24
C CYS A 55 -5.44 4.50 -3.23
N ARG A 56 -6.04 4.23 -4.40
CA ARG A 56 -6.40 5.27 -5.38
C ARG A 56 -7.49 6.22 -4.87
N HIS A 57 -8.47 5.74 -4.11
CA HIS A 57 -9.57 6.56 -3.60
C HIS A 57 -9.11 7.50 -2.47
N CYS A 58 -8.36 6.98 -1.49
CA CYS A 58 -7.85 7.80 -0.39
C CYS A 58 -6.55 8.52 -0.73
N ASN A 59 -6.00 8.29 -1.93
CA ASN A 59 -4.69 8.74 -2.39
C ASN A 59 -3.59 8.59 -1.33
N ARG A 60 -3.49 7.40 -0.74
CA ARG A 60 -2.65 7.15 0.43
C ARG A 60 -2.15 5.71 0.48
N ALA A 61 -0.91 5.54 0.95
CA ALA A 61 -0.29 4.24 1.11
C ALA A 61 -0.82 3.47 2.33
N VAL A 62 -0.98 2.17 2.18
CA VAL A 62 -1.52 1.23 3.15
C VAL A 62 -0.55 0.05 3.29
N THR A 63 -0.45 -0.50 4.49
CA THR A 63 0.32 -1.69 4.85
C THR A 63 -0.59 -2.68 5.59
N LEU A 64 -0.12 -3.90 5.82
CA LEU A 64 -0.67 -4.79 6.85
C LEU A 64 -0.41 -4.23 8.25
#